data_AF-A0A2P2KDR5-F1
#
_entry.id   AF-A0A2P2KDR5-F1
#
_cell.length_a   1.000
_cell.length_b   1.000
_cell.length_c   1.000
_cell.angle_alpha   90.00
_cell.angle_beta   90.00
_cell.angle_gamma   90.00
#
_symmetry.space_group_name_H-M   'P 1'
#
loop_
_entity.id
_entity.type
_entity.pdbx_description
1 polymer ?
#
loop_
_entity_poly.entity_id
_entity_poly.type
_entity_poly.pdbx_seq_one_letter_code
_entity_poly.pdbx_strand_id
1 'polypeptide(L)'
;MKQLFHDDVLYILCTRNLYQLRATFKFYEEKYGIPIDQEVRGCGNGQMESMLIKVISCIDSPEKHIAEVIGNGTDEDSLTRAIVTRAEVDLMKIRGEYFNMFQSSLEDTVIGHTSGDHKHFLMTLLGRTI
;
A
#
# COMPACT_ATOMS: atom_id res chain seq x y z
N MET A 1 -5.23 -14.81 24.92
CA MET A 1 -3.86 -14.31 24.69
C MET A 1 -3.75 -13.57 23.36
N LYS A 2 -4.12 -14.16 22.21
CA LYS A 2 -4.13 -13.48 20.90
C LYS A 2 -4.99 -12.21 20.84
N GLN A 3 -6.18 -12.22 21.44
CA GLN A 3 -7.08 -11.07 21.43
C GLN A 3 -6.51 -9.83 22.13
N LEU A 4 -5.90 -10.00 23.31
CA LEU A 4 -5.21 -8.91 24.01
C LEU A 4 -4.07 -8.30 23.18
N PHE A 5 -3.30 -9.13 22.47
CA PHE A 5 -2.26 -8.65 21.57
C PHE A 5 -2.83 -7.78 20.44
N HIS A 6 -3.94 -8.19 19.82
CA HIS A 6 -4.60 -7.37 18.79
C HIS A 6 -5.13 -6.05 19.35
N ASP A 7 -5.69 -6.04 20.55
CA ASP A 7 -6.22 -4.83 21.19
C ASP A 7 -5.11 -3.81 21.49
N ASP A 8 -3.96 -4.27 21.99
CA ASP A 8 -2.80 -3.41 22.27
C ASP A 8 -2.20 -2.83 20.99
N VAL A 9 -2.03 -3.67 19.95
CA VAL A 9 -1.55 -3.22 18.64
C VAL A 9 -2.52 -2.21 18.03
N LEU A 10 -3.82 -2.50 18.05
CA LEU A 10 -4.85 -1.59 17.55
C LEU A 10 -4.80 -0.25 18.28
N TYR A 11 -4.72 -0.26 19.61
CA TYR A 11 -4.63 0.95 20.41
C TYR A 11 -3.41 1.79 20.02
N ILE A 12 -2.24 1.16 19.83
CA ILE A 12 -1.02 1.84 19.41
C ILE A 12 -1.20 2.45 18.01
N LEU A 13 -1.68 1.67 17.04
CA LEU A 13 -1.88 2.11 15.66
C LEU A 13 -2.89 3.27 15.55
N CYS A 14 -3.93 3.28 16.38
CA CYS A 14 -4.97 4.31 16.35
C CYS A 14 -4.61 5.60 17.11
N THR A 15 -3.64 5.57 18.02
CA THR A 15 -3.37 6.71 18.92
C THR A 15 -2.00 7.37 18.75
N ARG A 16 -1.04 6.68 18.12
CA ARG A 16 0.31 7.22 17.92
C ARG A 16 0.42 7.92 16.56
N ASN A 17 1.30 8.90 16.48
CA ASN A 17 1.57 9.60 15.23
C ASN A 17 2.41 8.74 14.27
N LEU A 18 2.37 9.06 12.98
CA LEU A 18 3.01 8.27 11.93
C LEU A 18 4.53 8.14 12.10
N TYR A 19 5.22 9.20 12.51
CA TYR A 19 6.68 9.17 12.71
C TYR A 19 7.08 8.24 13.84
N GLN A 20 6.34 8.28 14.94
CA GLN A 20 6.54 7.38 16.07
C GLN A 20 6.23 5.93 15.70
N LEU A 21 5.16 5.68 14.95
CA LEU A 21 4.81 4.33 14.51
C LEU A 21 5.91 3.72 13.64
N ARG A 22 6.41 4.47 12.64
CA ARG A 22 7.55 4.03 11.81
C ARG A 22 8.79 3.74 12.63
N ALA A 23 9.13 4.60 13.59
CA ALA A 23 10.25 4.36 14.49
C ALA A 23 10.05 3.12 15.37
N THR A 24 8.81 2.86 15.79
CA THR A 24 8.44 1.70 16.60
C THR A 24 8.56 0.40 15.78
N PHE A 25 8.10 0.39 14.53
CA PHE A 25 8.22 -0.77 13.65
C PHE A 25 9.68 -1.12 13.38
N LYS A 26 10.49 -0.11 13.04
CA LYS A 26 11.93 -0.29 12.84
C LYS A 26 12.62 -0.83 14.09
N PHE A 27 12.35 -0.23 15.25
CA PHE A 27 12.93 -0.68 16.51
C PHE A 27 12.47 -2.10 16.89
N TYR A 28 11.22 -2.45 16.59
CA TYR A 28 10.69 -3.79 16.81
C TYR A 28 11.48 -4.83 16.00
N GLU A 29 11.69 -4.57 14.71
CA GLU A 29 12.47 -5.44 13.83
C GLU A 29 13.93 -5.56 14.30
N GLU A 30 14.58 -4.45 14.67
CA GLU A 30 15.95 -4.45 15.20
C GLU A 30 16.08 -5.28 16.48
N LYS A 31 15.07 -5.23 17.36
CA LYS A 31 15.09 -5.89 18.66
C LYS A 31 14.75 -7.38 18.59
N TYR A 32 13.79 -7.75 17.75
CA TYR A 32 13.23 -9.11 17.71
C TYR A 32 13.66 -9.90 16.48
N GLY A 33 14.28 -9.25 15.48
CA GLY A 33 14.75 -9.87 14.25
C GLY A 33 13.66 -10.24 13.25
N ILE A 34 12.42 -9.83 13.51
CA ILE A 34 11.26 -10.06 12.65
C ILE A 34 10.42 -8.78 12.51
N PRO A 35 9.94 -8.45 11.31
CA PRO A 35 9.00 -7.36 11.11
C PRO A 35 7.68 -7.57 11.86
N ILE A 36 7.08 -6.48 12.33
CA ILE A 36 5.84 -6.55 13.12
C ILE A 36 4.65 -7.11 12.33
N ASP A 37 4.57 -6.87 11.01
CA ASP A 37 3.53 -7.45 10.15
C ASP A 37 3.66 -8.97 10.00
N GLN A 38 4.89 -9.49 10.03
CA GLN A 38 5.13 -10.94 10.05
C GLN A 38 4.72 -11.56 11.38
N GLU A 39 4.98 -10.89 12.51
CA GLU A 39 4.51 -11.34 13.83
C GLU A 39 2.98 -11.40 13.88
N VAL A 40 2.30 -10.34 13.40
CA VAL A 40 0.83 -10.32 13.33
C VAL A 40 0.30 -11.46 12.45
N ARG A 41 1.00 -11.76 11.34
CA ARG A 41 0.65 -12.91 10.47
C ARG A 41 0.84 -14.26 11.17
N GLY A 42 1.84 -14.38 12.04
CA GLY A 42 2.06 -15.57 12.88
C GLY A 42 0.95 -15.80 13.91
N CYS A 43 0.22 -14.75 14.30
CA CYS A 43 -0.90 -14.85 15.23
C CYS A 43 -2.13 -15.52 14.62
N GLY A 44 -2.33 -15.44 13.31
CA GLY A 44 -3.51 -16.01 12.66
C GLY A 44 -3.72 -15.47 11.25
N ASN A 45 -4.76 -16.00 10.60
CA ASN A 45 -5.18 -15.62 9.25
C ASN A 45 -6.62 -15.06 9.22
N GLY A 46 -7.09 -14.52 10.35
CA GLY A 46 -8.40 -13.89 10.46
C GLY A 46 -8.45 -12.50 9.81
N GLN A 47 -9.66 -11.93 9.82
CA GLN A 47 -9.90 -10.59 9.25
C GLN A 47 -9.14 -9.51 10.02
N MET A 48 -9.04 -9.64 11.35
CA MET A 48 -8.33 -8.68 12.21
C MET A 48 -6.85 -8.61 11.85
N GLU A 49 -6.19 -9.76 11.71
CA GLU A 49 -4.77 -9.86 11.34
C GLU A 49 -4.54 -9.27 9.94
N SER A 50 -5.41 -9.59 8.98
CA SER A 50 -5.34 -9.02 7.63
C SER A 50 -5.48 -7.49 7.64
N MET A 51 -6.41 -6.94 8.43
CA MET A 51 -6.59 -5.50 8.57
C MET A 51 -5.38 -4.83 9.23
N LEU A 52 -4.85 -5.39 10.32
CA LEU A 52 -3.68 -4.86 11.02
C LEU A 52 -2.45 -4.85 10.09
N ILE A 53 -2.20 -5.94 9.35
CA ILE A 53 -1.10 -6.02 8.37
C ILE A 53 -1.25 -4.93 7.30
N LYS A 54 -2.47 -4.71 6.78
CA LYS A 54 -2.73 -3.65 5.81
C LYS A 54 -2.44 -2.27 6.40
N VAL A 55 -2.90 -1.98 7.62
CA VAL A 55 -2.64 -0.70 8.29
C VAL A 55 -1.14 -0.48 8.51
N ILE A 56 -0.42 -1.51 8.96
CA ILE A 56 1.04 -1.47 9.13
C ILE A 56 1.72 -1.15 7.78
N SER A 57 1.34 -1.86 6.71
CA SER A 57 1.86 -1.63 5.35
C SER A 57 1.60 -0.20 4.86
N CYS A 58 0.38 0.32 5.04
CA CYS A 58 0.02 1.69 4.70
C CYS A 58 0.87 2.74 5.42
N ILE A 59 1.25 2.48 6.67
CA ILE A 59 2.04 3.39 7.48
C ILE A 59 3.51 3.31 7.09
N ASP A 60 4.03 2.10 6.93
CA ASP A 60 5.45 1.84 6.68
C ASP A 60 5.85 2.24 5.25
N SER A 61 5.08 1.80 4.25
CA SER A 61 5.31 2.10 2.85
C SER A 61 3.99 2.37 2.11
N PRO A 62 3.46 3.61 2.19
CA PRO A 62 2.24 4.01 1.51
C PRO A 62 2.28 3.75 0.00
N GLU A 63 3.42 4.00 -0.64
CA GLU A 63 3.61 3.83 -2.07
C GLU A 63 3.50 2.36 -2.50
N LYS A 64 4.08 1.46 -1.71
CA LYS A 64 3.98 0.02 -1.90
C LYS A 64 2.55 -0.46 -1.73
N HIS A 65 1.86 0.01 -0.69
CA HIS A 65 0.45 -0.34 -0.47
C HIS A 65 -0.43 0.09 -1.64
N ILE A 66 -0.27 1.32 -2.15
CA ILE A 66 -1.06 1.81 -3.28
C ILE A 66 -0.76 1.01 -4.55
N ALA A 67 0.50 0.67 -4.79
CA ALA A 67 0.89 -0.19 -5.91
C ALA A 67 0.25 -1.59 -5.80
N GLU A 68 0.25 -2.20 -4.60
CA GLU A 68 -0.43 -3.48 -4.35
C GLU A 68 -1.95 -3.38 -4.61
N VAL A 69 -2.59 -2.30 -4.18
CA VAL A 69 -4.01 -2.04 -4.45
C VAL A 69 -4.27 -1.96 -5.96
N ILE A 70 -3.41 -1.27 -6.72
CA ILE A 70 -3.59 -1.20 -8.18
C ILE A 70 -3.45 -2.60 -8.81
N GLY A 71 -2.41 -3.35 -8.46
CA GLY A 71 -2.06 -4.58 -9.19
C GLY A 71 -2.87 -5.81 -8.79
N ASN A 72 -3.45 -5.84 -7.59
CA ASN A 72 -4.31 -6.96 -7.14
C ASN A 72 -5.72 -6.94 -7.77
N GLY A 73 -5.92 -6.19 -8.85
CA GLY A 73 -7.12 -6.28 -9.69
C GLY A 73 -8.27 -5.46 -9.16
N THR A 74 -8.04 -4.18 -8.91
CA THR A 74 -9.15 -3.29 -8.60
C THR A 74 -9.81 -2.76 -9.87
N ASP A 75 -11.11 -2.55 -9.79
CA ASP A 75 -11.92 -1.89 -10.82
C ASP A 75 -11.29 -0.59 -11.35
N GLU A 76 -11.76 -0.18 -12.52
CA GLU A 76 -11.36 1.04 -13.21
C GLU A 76 -11.43 2.29 -12.30
N ASP A 77 -12.37 2.31 -11.35
CA ASP A 77 -12.55 3.40 -10.37
C ASP A 77 -11.38 3.52 -9.40
N SER A 78 -10.87 2.39 -8.91
CA SER A 78 -9.78 2.39 -7.93
C SER A 78 -8.43 2.67 -8.59
N LEU A 79 -8.22 2.20 -9.83
CA LEU A 79 -7.11 2.62 -10.67
C LEU A 79 -7.14 4.14 -10.88
N THR A 80 -8.30 4.66 -11.27
CA THR A 80 -8.51 6.11 -11.46
C THR A 80 -8.23 6.88 -10.17
N ARG A 81 -8.81 6.45 -9.04
CA ARG A 81 -8.61 7.09 -7.73
C ARG A 81 -7.14 7.10 -7.33
N ALA A 82 -6.43 5.99 -7.49
CA ALA A 82 -5.01 5.92 -7.15
C ALA A 82 -4.17 6.86 -8.03
N ILE A 83 -4.37 6.86 -9.35
CA ILE A 83 -3.60 7.74 -10.24
C ILE A 83 -3.91 9.22 -9.97
N VAL A 84 -5.20 9.58 -9.91
CA VAL A 84 -5.63 10.99 -9.75
C VAL A 84 -5.20 11.56 -8.40
N THR A 85 -5.40 10.83 -7.30
CA THR A 85 -5.07 11.33 -5.95
C THR A 85 -3.58 11.38 -5.66
N ARG A 86 -2.75 10.67 -6.44
CA ARG A 86 -1.30 10.56 -6.21
C ARG A 86 -0.45 11.26 -7.28
N ALA A 87 -1.05 11.72 -8.38
CA ALA A 87 -0.37 12.31 -9.52
C ALA A 87 0.72 13.33 -9.14
N GLU A 88 0.39 14.25 -8.22
CA GLU A 88 1.30 15.31 -7.76
C GLU A 88 1.90 15.06 -6.37
N VAL A 89 1.73 13.86 -5.81
CA VAL A 89 2.20 13.52 -4.46
C VAL A 89 3.43 12.62 -4.53
N ASP A 90 3.28 11.41 -5.07
CA ASP A 90 4.32 10.39 -5.08
C ASP A 90 4.11 9.31 -6.15
N LEU A 91 3.34 9.60 -7.21
CA LEU A 91 3.04 8.64 -8.28
C LEU A 91 4.30 8.03 -8.91
N MET A 92 5.41 8.78 -8.98
CA MET A 92 6.70 8.26 -9.47
C MET A 92 7.25 7.12 -8.61
N LYS A 93 7.12 7.21 -7.28
CA LYS A 93 7.55 6.15 -6.38
C LYS A 93 6.60 4.95 -6.45
N ILE A 94 5.29 5.21 -6.51
CA ILE A 94 4.26 4.17 -6.69
C ILE A 94 4.54 3.36 -7.96
N ARG A 95 4.91 4.03 -9.07
CA ARG A 95 5.31 3.36 -10.32
C ARG A 95 6.51 2.43 -10.13
N GLY A 96 7.50 2.87 -9.36
CA GLY A 96 8.66 2.04 -9.03
C GLY A 96 8.28 0.80 -8.22
N GLU A 97 7.51 0.99 -7.14
CA GLU A 97 7.00 -0.11 -6.32
C GLU A 97 6.11 -1.08 -7.11
N TYR A 98 5.24 -0.55 -7.97
CA TYR A 98 4.39 -1.34 -8.86
C TYR A 98 5.21 -2.24 -9.78
N PHE A 99 6.21 -1.67 -10.45
CA PHE A 99 7.10 -2.43 -11.32
C PHE A 99 7.86 -3.51 -10.53
N ASN A 100 8.37 -3.17 -9.34
CA ASN A 100 9.08 -4.12 -8.49
C ASN A 100 8.19 -5.31 -8.09
N MET A 101 6.90 -5.09 -7.81
CA MET A 101 5.97 -6.12 -7.39
C MET A 101 5.40 -6.96 -8.54
N PHE A 102 4.95 -6.31 -9.62
CA PHE A 102 4.17 -6.97 -10.67
C PHE A 102 4.97 -7.25 -11.95
N GLN A 103 6.22 -6.76 -12.04
CA GLN A 103 7.09 -6.94 -13.20
C GLN A 103 6.45 -6.45 -14.52
N SER A 104 5.52 -5.50 -14.42
CA SER A 104 4.83 -4.82 -15.51
C SER A 104 4.70 -3.33 -15.17
N SER A 105 4.60 -2.47 -16.18
CA SER A 105 4.47 -1.03 -15.93
C SER A 105 3.03 -0.66 -15.55
N LEU A 106 2.90 0.41 -14.76
CA LEU A 106 1.58 0.97 -14.43
C LEU A 106 0.86 1.46 -15.71
N GLU A 107 1.63 1.93 -16.70
CA GLU A 107 1.15 2.30 -18.02
C GLU A 107 0.51 1.13 -18.77
N ASP A 108 1.15 -0.04 -18.79
CA ASP A 108 0.59 -1.23 -19.45
C ASP A 108 -0.75 -1.62 -18.81
N THR A 109 -0.84 -1.46 -17.49
CA THR A 109 -2.08 -1.69 -16.73
C THR A 109 -3.16 -0.67 -17.14
N VAL A 110 -2.85 0.62 -17.22
CA VAL A 110 -3.80 1.63 -17.71
C VAL A 110 -4.24 1.32 -19.14
N ILE A 111 -3.32 0.97 -20.03
CA ILE A 111 -3.62 0.64 -21.43
C ILE A 111 -4.53 -0.58 -21.54
N GLY A 112 -4.33 -1.61 -20.70
CA GLY A 112 -5.12 -2.82 -20.70
C GLY A 112 -6.52 -2.68 -20.08
N HIS A 113 -6.70 -1.74 -19.14
CA HIS A 113 -7.93 -1.60 -18.36
C HIS A 113 -8.81 -0.40 -18.77
N THR A 114 -8.33 0.53 -19.61
CA THR A 114 -9.06 1.75 -19.95
C THR A 114 -9.04 2.03 -21.46
N SER A 115 -9.96 2.88 -21.93
CA SER A 115 -10.06 3.22 -23.36
C SER A 115 -10.48 4.68 -23.58
N GLY A 116 -10.39 5.14 -24.83
CA GLY A 116 -10.79 6.50 -25.23
C GLY A 116 -10.11 7.61 -24.43
N ASP A 117 -10.86 8.69 -24.19
CA ASP A 117 -10.38 9.89 -23.50
C ASP A 117 -9.97 9.62 -22.05
N HIS A 118 -10.61 8.66 -21.39
CA HIS A 118 -10.26 8.29 -20.01
C HIS A 118 -8.86 7.68 -19.93
N LYS A 119 -8.50 6.79 -20.87
CA LYS A 119 -7.12 6.31 -21.01
C LYS A 119 -6.15 7.45 -21.26
N HIS A 120 -6.47 8.35 -22.19
CA HIS A 120 -5.61 9.49 -22.52
C HIS A 120 -5.38 10.39 -21.29
N PHE A 121 -6.43 10.64 -20.51
CA PHE A 121 -6.36 11.41 -19.28
C PHE A 121 -5.43 10.75 -18.25
N LEU A 122 -5.59 9.45 -17.97
CA LEU A 122 -4.74 8.75 -17.00
C LEU A 122 -3.28 8.64 -17.46
N MET A 123 -3.05 8.41 -18.76
CA MET A 123 -1.70 8.42 -19.33
C MET A 123 -1.02 9.79 -19.23
N THR A 124 -1.79 10.87 -19.40
CA THR A 124 -1.29 12.23 -19.21
C THR A 124 -0.85 12.46 -17.76
N LEU A 125 -1.65 12.01 -16.78
CA LEU A 125 -1.28 12.08 -15.35
C LEU A 125 -0.05 11.23 -15.00
N LEU A 126 0.21 10.15 -15.76
CA LEU A 126 1.44 9.36 -15.64
C LEU A 126 2.66 10.02 -16.31
N GLY A 127 2.51 11.23 -16.85
CA GLY A 127 3.57 11.96 -17.55
C GLY A 127 3.86 11.40 -18.94
N ARG A 128 2.92 10.67 -19.53
CA ARG A 128 3.00 10.20 -20.91
C ARG A 128 2.12 11.11 -21.77
N THR A 129 2.75 12.10 -22.40
CA THR A 129 2.08 12.88 -23.44
C THR A 129 1.92 12.00 -24.67
N ILE A 130 0.68 11.78 -25.09
CA ILE A 130 0.33 11.14 -26.37
C ILE A 130 0.11 12.24 -27.40
#